data_AF-A0A137S9N0-F1
#
_entry.id   AF-A0A137S9N0-F1
#
_cell.length_a   1.000
_cell.length_b   1.000
_cell.length_c   1.000
_cell.angle_alpha   90.00
_cell.angle_beta   90.00
_cell.angle_gamma   90.00
#
_symmetry.space_group_name_H-M   'P 1'
#
loop_
_entity.id
_entity.type
_entity.pdbx_description
1 polymer ?
#
loop_
_entity_poly.entity_id
_entity_poly.type
_entity_poly.pdbx_seq_one_letter_code
_entity_poly.pdbx_strand_id
1 'polypeptide(L)'
;MIVNDEGKLLLFQYKDEHKPAPFWATAGGELTEGDTYLDVAKRELYEETGLTNDISELLKENEDIFAVARSTTVLNLSSFQSY
;
A
#
# COMPACT_ATOMS: atom_id res chain seq x y z
N MET A 1 -0.02 -6.24 -5.50
CA MET A 1 1.30 -6.76 -5.08
C MET A 1 2.37 -6.07 -5.91
N ILE A 2 3.46 -5.60 -5.31
CA ILE A 2 4.51 -4.84 -6.00
C ILE A 2 5.84 -5.55 -5.83
N VAL A 3 6.47 -5.94 -6.93
CA VAL A 3 7.72 -6.71 -6.94
C VAL A 3 8.74 -6.00 -7.82
N ASN A 4 9.99 -5.92 -7.36
CA ASN A 4 11.08 -5.35 -8.17
C ASN A 4 11.72 -6.41 -9.09
N ASP A 5 12.67 -6.00 -9.94
CA ASP A 5 13.35 -6.87 -10.90
C ASP A 5 14.17 -8.01 -10.26
N GLU A 6 14.48 -7.90 -8.96
CA GLU A 6 15.16 -8.95 -8.18
C GLU A 6 14.18 -9.93 -7.54
N GLY A 7 12.87 -9.80 -7.79
CA GLY A 7 11.84 -10.66 -7.21
C GLY A 7 11.51 -10.32 -5.75
N LYS A 8 11.87 -9.14 -5.25
CA LYS A 8 11.61 -8.72 -3.86
C LYS A 8 10.27 -7.97 -3.76
N LEU A 9 9.50 -8.30 -2.73
CA LEU A 9 8.19 -7.73 -2.44
C LEU A 9 8.30 -6.43 -1.63
N LEU A 10 7.59 -5.38 -2.04
CA LEU A 10 7.40 -4.19 -1.22
C LEU A 10 6.32 -4.45 -0.16
N LEU A 11 6.67 -4.23 1.11
CA LEU A 11 5.77 -4.31 2.25
C LEU A 11 5.94 -3.06 3.13
N PHE A 12 4.83 -2.59 3.69
CA PHE A 12 4.80 -1.55 4.70
C PHE A 12 4.73 -2.17 6.09
N GLN A 13 5.52 -1.63 7.03
CA GLN A 13 5.40 -1.97 8.43
C GLN A 13 4.47 -0.97 9.11
N TYR A 14 3.28 -1.43 9.48
CA TYR A 14 2.33 -0.64 10.25
C TYR A 14 2.55 -0.85 11.74
N LYS A 15 2.52 0.25 12.48
CA LYS A 15 2.48 0.25 13.94
C LYS A 15 1.17 0.87 14.38
N ASP A 16 0.25 0.03 14.83
CA ASP A 16 -1.03 0.42 15.39
C ASP A 16 -0.84 0.71 16.89
N GLU A 17 -1.28 1.89 17.35
CA GLU A 17 -1.16 2.28 18.77
C GLU A 17 -1.90 1.32 19.72
N HIS A 18 -2.89 0.59 19.19
CA HIS A 18 -3.67 -0.41 19.91
C HIS A 18 -3.11 -1.84 19.78
N LYS A 19 -2.08 -2.08 18.95
CA LYS A 19 -1.43 -3.39 18.83
C LYS A 19 0.02 -3.35 19.30
N PRO A 20 0.42 -4.27 20.20
CA PRO A 20 1.76 -4.24 20.77
C PRO A 20 2.87 -4.59 19.76
N ALA A 21 2.56 -5.38 18.73
CA ALA A 21 3.52 -5.78 17.70
C ALA A 21 3.22 -5.08 16.37
N PRO A 22 4.23 -4.55 15.66
CA PRO A 22 4.05 -4.08 14.30
C PRO A 22 3.68 -5.25 13.39
N PHE A 23 2.95 -4.95 12.31
CA PHE A 23 2.61 -5.94 11.28
C PHE A 23 3.03 -5.44 9.92
N TRP A 24 3.25 -6.36 8.99
CA TRP A 24 3.63 -6.07 7.62
C TRP A 24 2.45 -6.33 6.70
N ALA A 25 2.16 -5.40 5.80
CA ALA A 25 1.14 -5.57 4.77
C ALA A 25 1.59 -4.99 3.43
N THR A 26 0.98 -5.45 2.36
CA THR A 26 1.19 -4.90 1.01
C THR A 26 0.52 -3.54 0.88
N ALA A 27 0.96 -2.76 -0.11
CA ALA A 27 0.22 -1.57 -0.53
C ALA A 27 -1.23 -1.90 -0.89
N GLY A 28 -2.17 -1.05 -0.52
CA GLY A 28 -3.59 -1.21 -0.85
C GLY A 28 -4.53 -0.64 0.22
N GLY A 29 -5.80 -0.53 -0.17
CA GLY A 29 -6.82 0.07 0.68
C GLY A 29 -8.23 -0.35 0.29
N GLU A 30 -9.20 0.39 0.81
CA GLU A 30 -10.62 0.04 0.68
C GLU A 30 -11.16 0.38 -0.71
N LEU A 31 -12.07 -0.47 -1.20
CA LEU A 31 -12.93 -0.16 -2.33
C LEU A 31 -14.01 0.82 -1.90
N THR A 32 -14.27 1.85 -2.71
CA THR A 32 -15.45 2.70 -2.58
C THR A 32 -16.54 2.29 -3.59
N GLU A 33 -17.76 2.80 -3.42
CA GLU A 33 -18.88 2.42 -4.29
C GLU A 33 -18.61 2.80 -5.75
N GLY A 34 -18.60 1.79 -6.63
CA GLY A 34 -18.35 1.96 -8.06
C GLY A 34 -16.88 1.86 -8.47
N ASP A 35 -15.96 1.69 -7.52
CA ASP A 35 -14.55 1.47 -7.83
C ASP A 35 -14.31 0.11 -8.49
N THR A 36 -13.39 0.07 -9.45
CA THR A 36 -12.79 -1.18 -9.91
C THR A 36 -11.54 -1.50 -9.08
N TYR A 37 -11.20 -2.80 -8.96
CA TYR A 37 -9.94 -3.22 -8.32
C TYR A 37 -8.72 -2.53 -8.91
N LEU A 38 -8.71 -2.31 -10.23
CA LEU A 38 -7.60 -1.68 -10.92
C LEU A 38 -7.46 -0.20 -10.55
N ASP A 39 -8.58 0.52 -10.48
CA ASP A 39 -8.59 1.94 -10.14
C ASP A 39 -8.10 2.17 -8.71
N VAL A 40 -8.57 1.33 -7.76
CA VAL A 40 -8.10 1.40 -6.37
C VAL A 40 -6.64 1.02 -6.26
N ALA A 41 -6.20 -0.06 -6.92
CA ALA A 41 -4.80 -0.44 -6.86
C ALA A 41 -3.88 0.68 -7.39
N LYS A 42 -4.29 1.42 -8.43
CA LYS A 42 -3.55 2.58 -8.95
C LYS A 42 -3.55 3.76 -7.97
N ARG A 43 -4.72 4.08 -7.40
CA ARG A 43 -4.88 5.16 -6.43
C ARG A 43 -4.02 4.91 -5.19
N GLU A 44 -4.14 3.74 -4.58
CA GLU A 44 -3.40 3.36 -3.37
C GLU A 44 -1.89 3.26 -3.61
N LEU A 45 -1.47 2.72 -4.77
CA LEU A 45 -0.05 2.73 -5.16
C LEU A 45 0.49 4.16 -5.15
N TYR A 46 -0.22 5.10 -5.77
CA TYR A 46 0.21 6.48 -5.82
C TYR A 46 0.18 7.15 -4.44
N GLU A 47 -0.89 6.96 -3.66
CA GLU A 47 -1.05 7.58 -2.34
C GLU A 47 0.02 7.12 -1.33
N GLU A 48 0.38 5.84 -1.34
CA GLU A 48 1.32 5.27 -0.36
C GLU A 48 2.79 5.32 -0.80
N THR A 49 3.07 5.34 -2.11
CA THR A 49 4.44 5.25 -2.63
C THR A 49 4.85 6.40 -3.56
N GLY A 50 3.90 7.15 -4.11
CA GLY A 50 4.14 8.13 -5.17
C GLY A 50 4.41 7.53 -6.56
N LEU A 51 4.33 6.21 -6.72
CA LEU A 51 4.58 5.52 -7.98
C LEU A 51 3.35 5.53 -8.90
N THR A 52 3.59 5.52 -10.21
CA THR A 52 2.56 5.49 -11.26
C THR A 52 2.75 4.36 -12.26
N ASN A 53 3.46 3.30 -11.85
CA ASN A 53 3.73 2.12 -12.68
C ASN A 53 2.43 1.44 -13.16
N ASP A 54 2.51 0.79 -14.32
CA ASP A 54 1.41 -0.01 -14.84
C ASP A 54 1.12 -1.20 -13.91
N ILE A 55 -0.17 -1.38 -13.61
CA ILE A 55 -0.65 -2.52 -12.82
C ILE A 55 -1.04 -3.63 -13.79
N SER A 56 -0.46 -4.80 -13.55
CA SER A 56 -0.69 -6.00 -14.35
C SER A 56 -1.99 -6.73 -13.93
N GLU A 57 -2.06 -8.02 -14.24
CA GLU A 57 -3.20 -8.89 -13.98
C GLU A 57 -3.69 -8.90 -12.52
N LEU A 58 -5.00 -9.09 -12.37
CA LEU A 58 -5.62 -9.40 -11.09
C LEU A 58 -5.14 -10.78 -10.62
N LEU A 59 -4.40 -10.82 -9.52
CA LEU A 59 -3.83 -12.07 -8.99
C LEU A 59 -4.85 -12.91 -8.22
N LYS A 60 -5.68 -12.25 -7.39
CA LYS A 60 -6.66 -12.92 -6.54
C LYS A 60 -7.71 -11.93 -6.03
N GLU A 61 -8.97 -12.35 -6.04
CA GLU A 61 -10.08 -11.72 -5.33
C GLU A 61 -10.36 -12.54 -4.06
N ASN A 62 -10.47 -11.88 -2.90
CA ASN A 62 -10.88 -12.51 -1.64
C ASN A 62 -12.02 -11.70 -1.03
N GLU A 63 -13.06 -12.37 -0.55
CA GLU A 63 -14.19 -11.74 0.16
C GLU A 63 -13.96 -11.59 1.67
N ASP A 64 -12.75 -11.92 2.15
CA ASP A 64 -12.42 -11.88 3.57
C ASP A 64 -12.37 -10.43 4.09
N ILE A 65 -13.15 -10.14 5.14
CA ILE A 65 -13.18 -8.83 5.80
C ILE A 65 -11.96 -8.70 6.72
N PHE A 66 -10.98 -7.89 6.33
CA PHE A 66 -9.86 -7.49 7.19
C PHE A 66 -10.17 -6.15 7.87
N ALA A 67 -9.98 -6.05 9.18
CA ALA A 67 -10.12 -4.78 9.90
C ALA A 67 -8.99 -3.82 9.47
N VAL A 68 -9.36 -2.69 8.85
CA VAL A 68 -8.42 -1.66 8.41
C VAL A 68 -7.79 -0.96 9.62
N ALA A 69 -6.46 -1.02 9.68
CA ALA A 69 -5.68 -0.20 10.62
C ALA A 69 -5.60 1.22 10.06
N ARG A 70 -6.07 2.22 10.83
CA ARG A 70 -5.90 3.62 10.44
C ARG A 70 -4.46 4.04 10.67
N SER A 71 -3.80 4.53 9.63
CA SER A 71 -2.45 5.09 9.69
C SER A 71 -2.52 6.61 9.88
N THR A 72 -1.73 7.15 10.80
CA THR A 72 -1.40 8.59 10.82
C THR A 72 -0.17 8.81 9.94
N THR A 73 -0.35 9.41 8.77
CA THR A 73 0.75 9.70 7.84
C THR A 73 1.71 10.73 8.44
N VAL A 74 2.93 10.30 8.81
CA VAL A 74 4.05 11.21 9.09
C VAL A 74 4.89 11.36 7.81
N LEU A 75 4.49 12.31 6.96
CA LEU A 75 5.35 12.81 5.89
C LEU A 75 6.48 13.65 6.51
N ASN A 76 7.69 13.11 6.59
CA ASN A 76 8.90 13.94 6.61
C ASN A 76 9.76 13.60 5.39
N LEU A 77 9.44 14.25 4.28
CA LEU A 77 10.32 14.36 3.12
C LEU A 77 11.12 15.67 3.23
N SER A 78 12.03 15.73 4.19
CA SER A 78 13.10 16.74 4.19
C SER A 78 14.43 16.13 4.57
N SER A 79 15.01 15.37 3.65
CA SER A 79 16.47 15.25 3.47
C SER A 79 16.82 14.27 2.34
N PHE A 80 16.56 14.66 1.10
CA PHE A 80 17.48 14.33 0.01
C PHE A 80 18.38 15.55 -0.16
N GLN A 81 19.53 15.52 0.52
CA GLN A 81 20.68 16.35 0.20
C GLN A 81 21.36 15.83 -1.08
N SER A 82 22.17 16.72 -1.67
CA SER A 82 23.18 16.57 -2.73
C SER A 82 22.70 17.07 -4.11
N TYR A 83 23.35 18.02 -4.80
CA TYR A 83 24.74 18.50 -4.80
C TYR A 83 24.82 20.02 -4.97
#